data_AF-A0A924BHN1-F1
#
_entry.id   AF-A0A924BHN1-F1
#
_cell.length_a   1.000
_cell.length_b   1.000
_cell.length_c   1.000
_cell.angle_alpha   90.00
_cell.angle_beta   90.00
_cell.angle_gamma   90.00
#
_symmetry.space_group_name_H-M   'P 1'
#
loop_
_entity.id
_entity.type
_entity.pdbx_description
1 polymer ?
#
loop_
_entity_poly.entity_id
_entity_poly.type
_entity_poly.pdbx_seq_one_letter_code
_entity_poly.pdbx_strand_id
1 'polypeptide(L)'
;MTGRAGFHLAQLNVGRLLAPTDDPRVGEFMGALDRVNGMGKRMPGFVWMMEGAGGPGTGNTDAKIAGDPRHVFNLTVWHSVEALEAFVWNTVHR
;
A
#
# COMPACT_ATOMS: atom_id res chain seq x y z
N MET A 1 -22.29 -14.22 22.22
CA MET A 1 -20.96 -14.53 21.65
C MET A 1 -19.98 -13.49 22.17
N THR A 2 -19.17 -13.84 23.17
CA THR A 2 -18.10 -12.99 23.69
C THR A 2 -16.89 -13.12 22.77
N GLY A 3 -16.83 -12.30 21.73
CA GLY A 3 -15.66 -12.24 20.86
C GLY A 3 -14.44 -11.73 21.65
N ARG A 4 -13.29 -12.37 21.50
CA ARG A 4 -11.99 -11.79 21.90
C ARG A 4 -11.92 -10.34 21.39
N ALA A 5 -11.29 -9.44 22.15
CA ALA A 5 -10.96 -8.12 21.64
C ALA A 5 -10.29 -8.29 20.26
N GLY A 6 -10.95 -7.81 19.21
CA GLY A 6 -10.50 -8.01 17.84
C GLY A 6 -9.16 -7.30 17.63
N PHE A 7 -8.18 -7.99 17.09
CA PHE A 7 -6.94 -7.36 16.62
C PHE A 7 -7.11 -7.00 15.15
N HIS A 8 -6.52 -5.89 14.73
CA HIS A 8 -6.34 -5.60 13.31
C HIS A 8 -4.98 -6.09 12.84
N LEU A 9 -4.90 -6.45 11.56
CA LEU A 9 -3.67 -6.84 10.90
C LEU A 9 -3.07 -5.64 10.17
N ALA A 10 -1.91 -5.18 10.61
CA ALA A 10 -1.12 -4.19 9.89
C ALA A 10 -0.14 -4.89 8.94
N GLN A 11 -0.10 -4.44 7.69
CA GLN A 11 0.73 -4.98 6.62
C GLN A 11 1.59 -3.86 6.03
N LEU A 12 2.91 -4.03 6.09
CA LEU A 12 3.89 -3.11 5.52
C LEU A 12 4.53 -3.74 4.28
N ASN A 13 4.32 -3.13 3.11
CA ASN A 13 5.05 -3.45 1.88
C ASN A 13 6.27 -2.56 1.80
N VAL A 14 7.44 -3.13 1.56
CA VAL A 14 8.67 -2.39 1.32
C VAL A 14 9.22 -2.80 -0.03
N GLY A 15 9.40 -1.82 -0.90
CA GLY A 15 9.99 -2.00 -2.22
C GLY A 15 11.15 -1.03 -2.43
N ARG A 16 12.12 -1.44 -3.24
CA ARG A 16 13.17 -0.55 -3.74
C ARG A 16 12.99 -0.39 -5.24
N LEU A 17 12.75 0.84 -5.68
CA LEU A 17 12.59 1.19 -7.09
C LEU A 17 13.90 0.97 -7.86
N LEU A 18 13.76 0.64 -9.15
CA LEU A 18 14.90 0.53 -10.07
C LEU A 18 15.59 1.88 -10.30
N ALA A 19 14.82 2.97 -10.22
CA ALA A 19 15.23 4.35 -10.48
C ALA A 19 14.50 5.34 -9.56
N PRO A 20 14.88 6.63 -9.52
CA PRO A 20 14.11 7.68 -8.82
C PRO A 20 12.66 7.77 -9.29
N THR A 21 11.76 8.34 -8.46
CA THR A 21 10.31 8.36 -8.68
C THR A 21 9.85 9.13 -9.93
N ASP A 22 10.66 10.07 -10.41
CA ASP A 22 10.43 10.87 -11.62
C ASP A 22 11.04 10.23 -12.89
N ASP A 23 11.74 9.11 -12.76
CA ASP A 23 12.36 8.42 -13.88
C ASP A 23 11.33 7.61 -14.69
N PRO A 24 11.32 7.70 -16.04
CA PRO A 24 10.39 6.96 -16.89
C PRO A 24 10.38 5.44 -16.65
N ARG A 25 11.51 4.86 -16.19
CA ARG A 25 11.62 3.42 -15.90
C ARG A 25 10.67 2.94 -14.80
N VAL A 26 10.19 3.84 -13.93
CA VAL A 26 9.22 3.52 -12.86
C VAL A 26 7.88 4.21 -13.05
N GLY A 27 7.70 4.94 -14.16
CA GLY A 27 6.51 5.76 -14.40
C GLY A 27 5.20 4.97 -14.39
N GLU A 28 5.18 3.76 -14.97
CA GLU A 28 4.00 2.90 -14.95
C GLU A 28 3.62 2.46 -13.53
N PHE A 29 4.61 2.06 -12.73
CA PHE A 29 4.41 1.70 -11.33
C PHE A 29 3.87 2.88 -10.51
N MET A 30 4.48 4.06 -10.66
CA MET A 30 4.06 5.28 -9.98
C MET A 30 2.64 5.70 -10.39
N GLY A 31 2.32 5.63 -11.69
CA GLY A 31 0.99 5.93 -12.22
C GLY A 31 -0.10 4.95 -11.76
N ALA A 32 0.26 3.74 -11.32
CA ALA A 32 -0.68 2.74 -10.83
C ALA A 32 -1.06 2.90 -9.35
N LEU A 33 -0.31 3.70 -8.57
CA LEU A 33 -0.46 3.77 -7.11
C LEU A 33 -1.89 4.12 -6.68
N ASP A 34 -2.48 5.18 -7.22
CA ASP A 34 -3.83 5.62 -6.85
C ASP A 34 -4.90 4.57 -7.20
N ARG A 35 -4.73 3.89 -8.33
CA ARG A 35 -5.65 2.83 -8.75
C ARG A 35 -5.61 1.66 -7.77
N VAL A 36 -4.42 1.20 -7.40
CA VAL A 36 -4.23 0.07 -6.47
C VAL A 36 -4.69 0.44 -5.06
N ASN A 37 -4.31 1.63 -4.57
CA ASN A 37 -4.70 2.11 -3.24
C ASN A 37 -6.21 2.32 -3.15
N GLY A 38 -6.80 2.94 -4.17
CA GLY A 38 -8.24 3.13 -4.25
C GLY A 38 -9.01 1.81 -4.31
N MET A 39 -8.46 0.78 -4.95
CA MET A 39 -9.03 -0.56 -4.93
C MET A 39 -9.06 -1.14 -3.52
N GLY A 40 -7.91 -1.14 -2.82
CA GLY A 40 -7.81 -1.64 -1.44
C GLY A 40 -8.78 -0.95 -0.50
N LYS A 41 -8.88 0.39 -0.58
CA LYS A 41 -9.80 1.21 0.23
C LYS A 41 -11.28 0.84 0.08
N ARG A 42 -11.67 0.22 -1.03
CA ARG A 42 -13.06 -0.20 -1.29
C ARG A 42 -13.31 -1.68 -0.98
N MET A 43 -12.28 -2.43 -0.61
CA MET A 43 -12.44 -3.86 -0.33
C MET A 43 -13.07 -4.11 1.04
N PRO A 44 -13.92 -5.14 1.18
CA PRO A 44 -14.38 -5.60 2.47
C PRO A 44 -13.21 -5.92 3.41
N GLY A 45 -13.28 -5.44 4.64
CA GLY A 45 -12.25 -5.68 5.65
C GLY A 45 -11.07 -4.70 5.62
N PHE A 46 -11.03 -3.73 4.70
CA PHE A 46 -10.11 -2.60 4.79
C PHE A 46 -10.45 -1.73 6.00
N VAL A 47 -9.44 -1.33 6.78
CA VAL A 47 -9.59 -0.47 7.97
C VAL A 47 -8.98 0.90 7.73
N TRP A 48 -7.72 0.92 7.29
CA TRP A 48 -6.94 2.15 7.20
C TRP A 48 -5.71 1.95 6.31
N MET A 49 -5.16 3.05 5.80
CA MET A 49 -3.91 3.07 5.06
C MET A 49 -3.13 4.34 5.40
N MET A 50 -1.81 4.24 5.47
CA MET A 50 -0.93 5.39 5.56
C MET A 50 -0.96 6.17 4.25
N GLU A 51 -1.44 7.40 4.30
CA GLU A 51 -1.35 8.34 3.20
C GLU A 51 -0.04 9.11 3.28
N GLY A 52 0.61 9.33 2.13
CA GLY A 52 1.77 10.22 2.06
C GLY A 52 1.37 11.67 2.19
N ALA A 53 2.35 12.54 2.49
CA ALA A 53 2.16 13.98 2.48
C ALA A 53 2.11 14.59 1.07
N GLY A 54 2.41 13.80 0.04
CA GLY A 54 2.43 14.21 -1.36
C GLY A 54 1.04 14.35 -1.99
N GLY A 55 1.02 14.87 -3.22
CA GLY A 55 -0.22 15.02 -4.02
C GLY A 55 -0.76 13.69 -4.58
N PRO A 56 -1.90 13.72 -5.29
CA PRO A 56 -2.43 12.55 -5.99
C PRO A 56 -1.37 11.85 -6.85
N GLY A 57 -1.39 10.51 -6.87
CA GLY A 57 -0.46 9.69 -7.65
C GLY A 57 0.93 9.51 -7.03
N THR A 58 1.25 10.21 -5.93
CA THR A 58 2.58 10.11 -5.30
C THR A 58 2.65 9.01 -4.24
N GLY A 59 1.50 8.56 -3.71
CA GLY A 59 1.46 7.59 -2.62
C GLY A 59 2.29 8.02 -1.40
N ASN A 60 2.81 7.06 -0.65
CA ASN A 60 3.66 7.32 0.51
C ASN A 60 5.16 7.24 0.17
N THR A 61 5.58 7.91 -0.91
CA THR A 61 6.97 7.86 -1.40
C THR A 61 7.91 8.85 -0.74
N ASP A 62 7.39 9.85 -0.02
CA ASP A 62 8.21 10.80 0.75
C ASP A 62 8.80 10.20 2.02
N ALA A 63 8.17 9.14 2.53
CA ALA A 63 8.64 8.42 3.70
C ALA A 63 9.82 7.51 3.32
N LYS A 64 11.01 8.10 3.21
CA LYS A 64 12.23 7.38 2.78
C LYS A 64 12.79 6.53 3.92
N ILE A 65 13.09 5.27 3.64
CA ILE A 65 13.81 4.41 4.58
C ILE A 65 15.31 4.71 4.49
N ALA A 66 15.90 5.12 5.62
CA ALA A 66 17.32 5.49 5.72
C ALA A 66 17.78 6.56 4.71
N GLY A 67 16.85 7.41 4.25
CA GLY A 67 17.15 8.50 3.31
C GLY A 67 17.34 8.09 1.84
N ASP A 68 17.26 6.79 1.48
CA ASP A 68 17.33 6.37 0.07
C ASP A 68 16.01 6.72 -0.63
N PRO A 69 16.04 7.62 -1.64
CA PRO A 69 14.83 8.07 -2.34
C PRO A 69 14.18 6.99 -3.21
N ARG A 70 14.80 5.82 -3.36
CA ARG A 70 14.23 4.67 -4.08
C ARG A 70 13.49 3.71 -3.17
N HIS A 71 13.60 3.84 -1.84
CA HIS A 71 12.75 3.04 -0.95
C HIS A 71 11.36 3.64 -0.91
N VAL A 72 10.39 2.82 -1.27
CA VAL A 72 8.97 3.14 -1.20
C VAL A 72 8.29 2.11 -0.33
N PHE A 73 7.29 2.55 0.43
CA PHE A 73 6.52 1.64 1.25
C PHE A 73 5.04 2.02 1.29
N ASN A 74 4.22 1.02 1.55
CA ASN A 74 2.79 1.19 1.81
C ASN A 74 2.44 0.45 3.09
N LEU A 75 1.65 1.08 3.96
CA LEU A 75 1.14 0.47 5.18
C LEU A 75 -0.39 0.45 5.10
N THR A 76 -0.97 -0.74 5.18
CA THR A 76 -2.42 -0.94 5.23
C THR A 76 -2.81 -1.74 6.46
N VAL A 77 -4.04 -1.53 6.93
CA VAL A 77 -4.61 -2.21 8.09
C VAL A 77 -5.91 -2.88 7.68
N TRP A 78 -6.08 -4.13 8.11
CA TRP A 78 -7.17 -5.01 7.71
C TRP A 78 -7.84 -5.66 8.93
N HIS A 79 -9.12 -6.01 8.80
CA HIS A 79 -9.88 -6.74 9.82
C HIS A 79 -9.38 -8.17 10.03
N SER A 80 -8.81 -8.82 8.99
CA SER A 80 -8.35 -10.21 9.08
C SER A 80 -7.30 -10.55 8.01
N VAL A 81 -6.67 -11.72 8.17
CA VAL A 81 -5.71 -12.26 7.19
C VAL A 81 -6.40 -12.57 5.87
N GLU A 82 -7.62 -13.11 5.91
CA GLU A 82 -8.39 -13.49 4.72
C GLU A 82 -8.76 -12.27 3.87
N ALA A 83 -9.09 -11.13 4.51
CA ALA A 83 -9.35 -9.88 3.81
C ALA A 83 -8.09 -9.37 3.08
N LEU A 84 -6.93 -9.43 3.73
CA LEU A 84 -5.65 -9.09 3.13
C LEU A 84 -5.29 -10.06 1.98
N GLU A 85 -5.47 -11.37 2.18
CA GLU A 85 -5.18 -12.38 1.17
C GLU A 85 -5.99 -12.15 -0.12
N ALA A 86 -7.28 -11.81 0.03
CA ALA A 86 -8.12 -11.45 -1.10
C ALA A 86 -7.56 -10.23 -1.86
N PHE A 87 -7.06 -9.20 -1.17
CA PHE A 87 -6.41 -8.06 -1.81
C PHE A 87 -5.14 -8.48 -2.56
N VAL A 88 -4.28 -9.30 -1.94
CA VAL A 88 -2.97 -9.67 -2.50
C VAL A 88 -3.09 -10.63 -3.68
N TRP A 89 -4.01 -11.60 -3.67
CA TRP A 89 -4.02 -12.68 -4.67
C TRP A 89 -5.21 -12.65 -5.64
N ASN A 90 -6.30 -11.97 -5.28
CA ASN A 90 -7.54 -12.01 -6.05
C ASN A 90 -7.87 -10.69 -6.75
N THR A 91 -6.87 -9.83 -6.96
CA THR A 91 -7.04 -8.51 -7.60
C THR A 91 -6.05 -8.30 -8.76
N VAL A 92 -5.58 -7.06 -8.96
CA VAL A 92 -4.63 -6.63 -9.99
C VAL A 92 -3.19 -7.06 -9.75
N HIS A 93 -2.91 -7.67 -8.60
CA HIS A 93 -1.59 -8.15 -8.20
C HIS A 93 -1.24 -9.54 -8.76
N ARG A 94 -1.98 -9.99 -9.78
CA ARG A 94 -1.81 -11.29 -10.43
C ARG A 94 -0.84 -11.21 -11.60
#